data_AF-A0A2M7KMJ1-F1
#
_entry.id   AF-A0A2M7KMJ1-F1
#
_cell.length_a   1.000
_cell.length_b   1.000
_cell.length_c   1.000
_cell.angle_alpha   90.00
_cell.angle_beta   90.00
_cell.angle_gamma   90.00
#
_symmetry.space_group_name_H-M   'P 1'
#
loop_
_entity.id
_entity.type
_entity.pdbx_description
1 polymer ?
#
loop_
_entity_poly.entity_id
_entity_poly.type
_entity_poly.pdbx_seq_one_letter_code
_entity_poly.pdbx_strand_id
1 'polypeptide(L)' 'MRTSELTAEVDERRQLTVSLPHTVLPGPVRLLILGPEPGAHGADAAWMNAIAREWAAELGDDREDLYTLQDGEPLDASR' A
#
# COMPACT_ATOMS: atom_id res chain seq x y z
N MET A 1 -9.46 -30.06 -15.03
CA MET A 1 -9.85 -28.62 -15.08
C MET A 1 -9.74 -28.15 -16.51
N ARG A 2 -10.73 -27.44 -17.02
CA ARG A 2 -10.72 -26.89 -18.39
C ARG A 2 -10.70 -25.38 -18.27
N THR A 3 -9.60 -24.76 -18.67
CA THR A 3 -9.44 -23.30 -18.66
C THR A 3 -10.01 -22.75 -19.95
N SER A 4 -10.95 -21.80 -19.86
CA SER A 4 -11.46 -21.06 -21.01
C SER A 4 -11.05 -19.60 -20.84
N GLU A 5 -10.50 -19.01 -21.88
CA GLU A 5 -10.20 -17.58 -21.91
C GLU A 5 -11.51 -16.80 -22.06
N LEU A 6 -11.71 -15.81 -21.21
CA LEU A 6 -12.93 -14.99 -21.18
C LEU A 6 -12.54 -13.54 -21.44
N THR A 7 -13.21 -12.92 -22.39
CA THR A 7 -13.11 -11.48 -22.59
C THR A 7 -14.12 -10.79 -21.68
N ALA A 8 -13.62 -9.87 -20.85
CA ALA A 8 -14.40 -9.08 -19.93
C ALA A 8 -14.07 -7.60 -20.09
N GLU A 9 -15.07 -6.74 -19.96
CA GLU A 9 -14.92 -5.30 -20.00
C GLU A 9 -15.49 -4.69 -18.71
N VAL A 10 -14.80 -3.68 -18.18
CA VAL A 10 -15.31 -2.86 -17.09
C VAL A 10 -15.83 -1.57 -17.73
N ASP A 11 -17.14 -1.34 -17.66
CA ASP A 11 -17.74 -0.15 -18.23
C ASP A 11 -17.46 1.11 -17.39
N GLU A 12 -17.87 2.27 -17.91
CA GLU A 12 -17.72 3.57 -17.22
C GLU A 12 -18.48 3.64 -15.88
N ARG A 13 -19.46 2.76 -15.67
CA ARG A 13 -20.22 2.65 -14.43
C ARG A 13 -19.60 1.65 -13.46
N ARG A 14 -18.39 1.15 -13.75
CA ARG A 14 -17.66 0.14 -12.99
C ARG A 14 -18.39 -1.20 -12.92
N GLN A 15 -19.17 -1.54 -13.93
CA GLN A 15 -19.82 -2.83 -14.05
C GLN A 15 -18.97 -3.77 -14.90
N LEU A 16 -18.81 -5.00 -14.43
CA LEU A 16 -18.09 -6.05 -15.14
C LEU A 16 -19.06 -6.77 -16.08
N THR A 17 -18.84 -6.66 -17.39
CA THR A 17 -19.57 -7.42 -18.40
C THR A 17 -18.69 -8.53 -18.93
N VAL A 18 -19.18 -9.77 -18.86
CA VAL A 18 -18.46 -10.97 -19.35
C VAL A 18 -19.32 -11.67 -20.39
N SER A 19 -18.74 -11.89 -21.57
CA SER A 19 -19.38 -12.72 -22.60
C SER A 19 -18.90 -14.16 -22.46
N LEU A 20 -19.81 -15.07 -22.09
CA LEU A 20 -19.52 -16.49 -21.95
C LEU A 20 -19.78 -17.22 -23.27
N PRO A 21 -18.85 -18.03 -23.78
CA PRO A 21 -19.11 -18.88 -24.94
C PRO A 21 -20.16 -19.95 -24.59
N HIS A 22 -20.91 -20.41 -25.60
CA HIS A 22 -21.97 -21.43 -25.45
C HIS A 22 -21.50 -22.77 -24.87
N THR A 23 -20.19 -22.96 -24.70
CA THR A 23 -19.54 -24.13 -24.11
C THR A 23 -19.52 -24.09 -22.58
N VAL A 24 -19.80 -22.95 -21.96
CA VAL A 24 -19.91 -22.80 -20.50
C VAL A 24 -21.33 -23.21 -20.07
N LEU A 25 -21.42 -24.26 -19.26
CA LEU A 25 -22.69 -24.73 -18.72
C LEU A 25 -23.25 -23.76 -17.67
N PRO A 26 -24.58 -23.62 -17.54
CA PRO A 26 -25.19 -22.86 -16.46
C PRO A 26 -24.77 -23.43 -15.10
N GLY A 27 -24.29 -22.56 -14.21
CA GLY A 27 -23.85 -22.96 -12.87
C GLY A 27 -23.23 -21.79 -12.09
N PRO A 28 -22.99 -21.97 -10.77
CA PRO A 28 -22.34 -20.95 -9.96
C PRO A 28 -20.88 -20.77 -10.40
N VAL A 29 -20.47 -19.50 -10.56
CA VAL A 29 -19.10 -19.12 -10.90
C VAL A 29 -18.51 -18.23 -9.81
N ARG A 30 -17.20 -18.33 -9.60
CA ARG A 30 -16.47 -17.48 -8.65
C ARG A 30 -15.54 -16.56 -9.43
N LEU A 31 -15.70 -15.26 -9.22
CA LEU A 31 -14.86 -14.21 -9.82
C LEU A 31 -13.83 -13.74 -8.79
N LEU A 32 -12.57 -13.64 -9.20
CA LEU A 32 -11.51 -12.99 -8.42
C LEU A 32 -11.05 -11.76 -9.18
N ILE A 33 -11.13 -10.59 -8.53
CA ILE A 33 -10.64 -9.32 -9.07
C ILE A 33 -9.37 -8.98 -8.31
N LEU A 34 -8.25 -8.93 -9.03
CA LEU A 34 -6.97 -8.48 -8.50
C LEU A 34 -6.88 -6.98 -8.75
N GLY A 35 -7.08 -6.19 -7.68
CA GLY A 35 -6.80 -4.76 -7.70
C GLY A 35 -5.29 -4.49 -7.58
N PRO A 36 -4.84 -3.26 -7.85
CA PRO A 36 -3.47 -2.88 -7.56
C PRO A 36 -3.17 -3.13 -6.08
N GLU A 37 -2.03 -3.74 -5.82
CA GLU A 37 -1.57 -4.01 -4.46
C GLU A 37 -1.38 -2.67 -3.73
N PRO A 38 -1.94 -2.49 -2.52
CA PRO A 38 -1.66 -1.29 -1.73
C PRO A 38 -0.15 -1.21 -1.51
N GLY A 39 0.48 -0.16 -2.08
CA GLY A 39 1.94 0.05 -2.09
C GLY A 39 2.57 0.14 -3.49
N ALA A 40 1.88 -0.31 -4.55
CA ALA A 40 2.45 -0.28 -5.90
C ALA A 40 2.46 1.11 -6.57
N HIS A 41 1.79 2.11 -5.98
CA HIS A 41 1.61 3.43 -6.59
C HIS A 41 1.88 4.56 -5.58
N GLY A 42 3.15 4.78 -5.20
CA GLY A 42 3.66 6.05 -4.65
C GLY A 42 3.01 6.60 -3.37
N ALA A 43 1.95 5.98 -2.84
CA ALA A 43 1.27 6.37 -1.62
C ALA A 43 2.20 6.21 -0.42
N ASP A 44 3.00 5.14 -0.42
CA ASP A 44 4.03 4.90 0.60
C ASP A 44 5.12 5.97 0.53
N ALA A 45 5.55 6.37 -0.67
CA ALA A 45 6.57 7.41 -0.83
C ALA A 45 6.05 8.80 -0.43
N ALA A 46 4.79 9.13 -0.75
CA ALA A 46 4.18 10.40 -0.34
C ALA A 46 3.95 10.46 1.18
N TRP A 47 3.51 9.35 1.78
CA TRP A 47 3.33 9.23 3.22
C TRP A 47 4.66 9.28 3.97
N MET A 48 5.68 8.54 3.52
CA MET A 48 7.03 8.60 4.08
C MET A 48 7.64 10.00 4.00
N ASN A 49 7.44 10.71 2.88
CA ASN A 49 7.89 12.09 2.75
C ASN A 49 7.14 13.05 3.68
N ALA A 50 5.85 12.82 3.94
CA ALA A 50 5.09 13.62 4.89
C ALA A 50 5.57 13.41 6.33
N ILE A 51 5.78 12.15 6.75
CA ILE A 51 6.35 11.81 8.07
C ILE A 51 7.74 12.43 8.23
N ALA A 52 8.62 12.27 7.23
CA ALA A 52 9.96 12.83 7.27
C ALA A 52 9.95 14.36 7.39
N ARG A 53 9.01 15.06 6.74
CA ARG A 53 8.88 16.52 6.82
C ARG A 53 8.40 17.00 8.19
N GLU A 54 7.45 16.30 8.81
CA GLU A 54 6.96 16.66 10.14
C GLU A 54 8.04 16.47 11.20
N TRP A 55 8.81 15.38 11.11
CA TRP A 55 9.87 15.08 12.09
C TRP A 55 11.20 15.77 11.79
N ALA A 56 11.39 16.39 10.63
CA ALA A 56 12.66 17.04 10.27
C ALA A 56 13.03 18.21 11.19
N ALA A 57 12.05 18.89 11.79
CA ALA A 57 12.31 19.97 12.74
C ALA A 57 12.67 19.44 14.13
N GLU A 58 12.09 18.31 14.54
CA GLU A 58 12.32 17.66 15.84
C GLU A 58 13.65 16.86 15.82
N LEU A 59 13.89 16.08 14.76
CA LEU A 59 15.13 15.31 14.57
C LEU A 59 16.30 16.13 14.01
N GLY A 60 16.10 17.43 13.80
CA GLY A 60 17.10 18.33 13.20
C GLY A 60 17.97 19.05 14.22
N ASP A 61 17.68 18.94 15.51
CA ASP A 61 18.49 19.53 16.57
C ASP A 61 19.46 18.46 17.14
N ASP A 62 20.74 18.58 16.80
CA ASP A 62 21.81 17.72 17.32
C ASP A 62 21.90 17.73 18.86
N ARG A 63 21.23 18.69 19.53
CA ARG A 63 21.11 18.74 20.99
C ARG A 63 20.05 17.79 21.55
N GLU A 64 19.08 17.37 20.75
CA GLU A 64 18.04 16.41 21.15
C GLU A 64 18.55 14.96 21.08
N ASP A 65 19.65 14.72 20.35
CA ASP A 65 20.35 13.43 20.22
C ASP A 65 21.58 13.30 21.16
N LEU A 66 21.50 13.81 22.38
CA LEU A 66 22.63 13.79 23.30
C LEU A 66 22.53 12.63 24.30
N TYR A 67 23.14 11.50 23.94
CA TYR A 67 23.43 10.39 24.85
C TYR A 67 24.94 10.22 25.01
N THR A 68 25.38 9.89 26.21
CA THR A 68 26.79 9.61 26.50
C THR A 68 27.20 8.26 25.92
N LEU A 69 28.31 8.20 25.17
CA LEU A 69 28.76 6.95 24.52
C LEU A 69 29.23 5.87 25.51
N GLN A 70 29.51 6.23 26.76
CA GLN A 70 30.08 5.35 27.77
C GLN A 70 29.01 4.52 28.49
N ASP A 71 27.84 5.11 28.71
CA ASP A 71 26.76 4.60 29.56
C ASP A 71 25.37 4.72 28.91
N GLY A 72 25.24 5.44 27.79
CA GLY A 72 23.99 5.57 27.05
C GLY A 72 22.95 6.44 27.77
N GLU A 73 23.39 7.29 28.69
CA GLU A 73 22.52 8.14 29.49
C GLU A 73 22.30 9.50 28.79
N PRO A 74 21.11 10.12 28.94
CA PRO A 74 20.85 11.43 28.37
C PRO A 74 21.78 12.48 28.98
N LEU A 75 22.41 13.32 28.14
CA LEU A 75 23.32 14.37 28.58
C LEU A 75 22.60 15.47 29.39
N ASP A 76 21.29 15.65 29.16
CA ASP A 76 20.44 16.59 29.89
C ASP A 76 19.22 15.85 30.45
N ALA A 77 19.46 14.97 31.43
CA ALA A 77 18.42 14.18 32.10
C ALA A 77 17.45 15.02 32.98
N SER A 78 17.59 16.36 32.97
CA SER A 78 16.79 17.27 33.78
C SER A 78 15.45 17.59 33.10
N ARG A 79 14.37 16.97 33.57
CA ARG A 79 13.02 17.52 33.46
C ARG A 79 12.38 17.67 34.82
#